data_AF-A0A1L7NQ09-F1
#
_entry.id   AF-A0A1L7NQ09-F1
#
_cell.length_a   1.000
_cell.length_b   1.000
_cell.length_c   1.000
_cell.angle_alpha   90.00
_cell.angle_beta   90.00
_cell.angle_gamma   90.00
#
_symmetry.space_group_name_H-M   'P 1'
#
loop_
_entity.id
_entity.type
_entity.pdbx_description
1 polymer ?
#
loop_
_entity_poly.entity_id
_entity_poly.type
_entity_poly.pdbx_seq_one_letter_code
_entity_poly.pdbx_strand_id
1 'polypeptide(L)'
;MSKRWITEERLNSLPAGYRVREMGQAGARPKAPAKRAQSATPAALPPGAIATKPAPTGMQLMQAKGRLAKGTMNATETKYAAHLDQLRLAGDVLWWKFEAIKLQLAPDTTLTVDFVVLLADGTLEMHDVKGAKAIYADDAKVKMKVAASEFPFVFRVVFPVKKADGGGWNIERVGRAE
;
A
#
# COMPACT_ATOMS: atom_id res chain seq x y z
N MET A 1 27.90 6.24 -24.38
CA MET A 1 27.57 4.81 -24.45
C MET A 1 26.06 4.63 -24.64
N SER A 2 25.68 3.74 -25.56
CA SER A 2 24.36 3.60 -26.20
C SER A 2 23.28 3.00 -25.29
N LYS A 3 22.12 3.66 -25.20
CA LYS A 3 20.86 3.12 -24.67
C LYS A 3 20.23 2.24 -25.74
N ARG A 4 20.37 0.92 -25.64
CA ARG A 4 19.61 -0.03 -26.47
C ARG A 4 18.33 -0.44 -25.76
N TRP A 5 17.24 0.22 -26.14
CA TRP A 5 15.88 -0.24 -25.87
C TRP A 5 15.62 -1.53 -26.65
N ILE A 6 14.88 -2.46 -26.06
CA ILE A 6 14.45 -3.68 -26.71
C ILE A 6 13.55 -3.30 -27.90
N THR A 7 13.90 -3.75 -29.10
CA THR A 7 13.13 -3.56 -30.33
C THR A 7 11.89 -4.46 -30.35
N GLU A 8 10.83 -4.02 -31.03
CA GLU A 8 9.53 -4.71 -31.19
C GLU A 8 9.65 -6.18 -31.66
N GLU A 9 10.71 -6.51 -32.38
CA GLU A 9 10.99 -7.86 -32.87
C GLU A 9 11.20 -8.89 -31.74
N ARG A 10 11.63 -8.46 -30.54
CA ARG A 10 11.89 -9.37 -29.41
C ARG A 10 10.65 -9.71 -28.58
N LEU A 11 9.53 -9.03 -28.79
CA LEU A 11 8.23 -9.37 -28.18
C LEU A 11 7.60 -10.60 -28.83
N ASN A 12 7.86 -10.85 -30.12
CA ASN A 12 7.24 -11.94 -30.87
C ASN A 12 7.93 -13.31 -30.71
N SER A 13 9.06 -13.39 -30.02
CA SER A 13 9.78 -14.66 -29.76
C SER A 13 9.51 -15.26 -28.37
N LEU A 14 8.52 -14.75 -27.63
CA LEU A 14 8.15 -15.29 -26.32
C LEU A 14 7.21 -16.51 -26.48
N PRO A 15 7.38 -17.57 -25.66
CA PRO A 15 6.48 -18.73 -25.66
C PRO A 15 5.03 -18.31 -25.36
N ALA A 16 4.07 -19.04 -25.92
CA ALA A 16 2.67 -18.66 -26.18
C ALA A 16 1.79 -18.16 -24.99
N GLY A 17 2.33 -18.07 -23.77
CA GLY A 17 1.63 -17.55 -22.59
C GLY A 17 1.66 -16.02 -22.42
N TYR A 18 2.45 -15.29 -23.20
CA TYR A 18 2.65 -13.84 -23.06
C TYR A 18 2.04 -13.01 -24.21
N ARG A 19 0.79 -13.28 -24.60
CA ARG A 19 0.02 -12.37 -25.46
C ARG A 19 -1.00 -11.59 -24.64
N VAL A 20 -0.80 -10.28 -24.59
CA VAL A 20 -1.75 -9.29 -24.09
C VAL A 20 -3.03 -9.41 -24.93
N ARG A 21 -4.16 -9.77 -24.32
CA ARG A 21 -5.46 -9.66 -24.99
C ARG A 21 -5.87 -8.19 -25.03
N GLU A 22 -6.04 -7.66 -26.23
CA GLU A 22 -6.79 -6.42 -26.44
C GLU A 22 -8.18 -6.55 -25.81
N MET A 23 -8.48 -5.66 -24.87
CA MET A 23 -9.82 -5.53 -24.30
C MET A 23 -10.74 -4.91 -25.36
N GLY A 24 -11.46 -5.78 -26.04
CA GLY A 24 -12.59 -5.44 -26.89
C GLY A 24 -13.67 -4.68 -26.13
N GLN A 25 -14.34 -3.82 -26.89
CA GLN A 25 -15.33 -2.82 -26.48
C GLN A 25 -16.42 -3.38 -25.55
N ALA A 26 -16.72 -2.60 -24.51
CA ALA A 26 -17.78 -2.86 -23.55
C ALA A 26 -19.17 -2.76 -24.21
N GLY A 27 -19.86 -3.90 -24.30
CA GLY A 27 -21.28 -3.98 -24.65
C GLY A 27 -22.16 -3.39 -23.54
N ALA A 28 -23.12 -2.58 -23.96
CA ALA A 28 -24.10 -1.91 -23.11
C ALA A 28 -24.97 -2.90 -22.31
N ARG A 29 -25.20 -2.60 -21.03
CA ARG A 29 -26.09 -3.34 -20.14
C ARG A 29 -27.48 -2.65 -20.08
N PRO A 30 -28.60 -3.38 -20.16
CA PRO A 30 -29.94 -2.78 -20.21
C PRO A 30 -30.38 -2.18 -18.86
N LYS A 31 -31.13 -1.07 -18.93
CA LYS A 31 -31.75 -0.40 -17.79
C LYS A 31 -33.00 -1.15 -17.32
N ALA A 32 -33.09 -1.44 -16.02
CA ALA A 32 -34.29 -1.96 -15.37
C ALA A 32 -35.16 -0.79 -14.81
N PRO A 33 -36.50 -0.94 -14.75
CA PRO A 33 -37.42 0.16 -14.49
C PRO A 33 -37.55 0.56 -13.01
N ALA A 34 -37.77 1.85 -12.79
CA ALA A 34 -38.00 2.46 -11.49
C ALA A 34 -39.34 2.01 -10.88
N LYS A 35 -39.30 1.45 -9.66
CA LYS A 35 -40.51 1.25 -8.83
C LYS A 35 -40.72 2.45 -7.91
N ARG A 36 -41.91 3.03 -8.05
CA ARG A 36 -42.46 4.15 -7.29
C ARG A 36 -42.71 3.73 -5.83
N ALA A 37 -41.94 4.28 -4.89
CA ALA A 37 -42.19 4.14 -3.46
C ALA A 37 -43.17 5.22 -3.00
N GLN A 38 -44.19 4.79 -2.25
CA GLN A 38 -45.28 5.60 -1.74
C GLN A 38 -44.81 6.47 -0.57
N SER A 39 -45.37 7.67 -0.50
CA SER A 39 -45.15 8.70 0.52
C SER A 39 -45.64 8.26 1.90
N ALA A 40 -44.72 8.14 2.86
CA ALA A 40 -45.04 8.13 4.28
C ALA A 40 -44.71 9.51 4.86
N THR A 41 -45.71 10.15 5.45
CA THR A 41 -45.62 11.43 6.15
C THR A 41 -44.70 11.30 7.38
N PRO A 42 -43.67 12.14 7.57
CA PRO A 42 -42.94 12.15 8.83
C PRO A 42 -43.72 12.94 9.89
N ALA A 43 -44.01 12.29 11.02
CA ALA A 43 -44.52 12.93 12.22
C ALA A 43 -43.54 13.99 12.73
N ALA A 44 -44.07 15.12 13.20
CA ALA A 44 -43.32 16.27 13.69
C ALA A 44 -42.46 15.89 14.93
N LEU A 45 -41.18 16.26 14.88
CA LEU A 45 -40.24 16.23 16.01
C LEU A 45 -40.53 17.38 16.99
N PRO A 46 -40.36 17.19 18.31
CA PRO A 46 -40.46 18.28 19.28
C PRO A 46 -39.29 19.27 19.13
N PRO A 47 -39.50 20.59 19.27
CA PRO A 47 -38.43 21.58 19.19
C PRO A 47 -37.62 21.60 20.51
N GLY A 48 -36.31 21.37 20.45
CA GLY A 48 -35.47 21.61 21.63
C GLY A 48 -34.10 20.93 21.78
N ALA A 49 -33.57 20.19 20.80
CA ALA A 49 -32.25 19.57 20.93
C ALA A 49 -31.32 19.98 19.78
N ILE A 50 -30.40 20.91 20.06
CA ILE A 50 -29.24 21.17 19.21
C ILE A 50 -28.28 19.99 19.43
N ALA A 51 -28.36 18.98 18.56
CA ALA A 51 -27.42 17.87 18.60
C ALA A 51 -26.04 18.35 18.10
N THR A 52 -25.21 18.86 19.00
CA THR A 52 -23.79 19.05 18.70
C THR A 52 -23.15 17.67 18.59
N LYS A 53 -22.70 17.31 17.39
CA LYS A 53 -21.87 16.10 17.22
C LYS A 53 -20.61 16.27 18.08
N PRO A 54 -20.25 15.30 18.93
CA PRO A 54 -19.05 15.40 19.75
C PRO A 54 -17.83 15.51 18.83
N ALA A 55 -16.87 16.37 19.21
CA ALA A 55 -15.61 16.50 18.49
C ALA A 55 -14.93 15.13 18.38
N PRO A 56 -14.41 14.76 17.20
CA PRO A 56 -13.77 13.45 17.01
C PRO A 56 -12.58 13.31 17.95
N THR A 57 -12.49 12.16 18.61
CA THR A 57 -11.39 11.81 19.50
C THR A 57 -10.05 11.77 18.75
N GLY A 58 -8.92 11.89 19.47
CA GLY A 58 -7.58 11.79 18.89
C GLY A 58 -7.36 10.49 18.08
N MET A 59 -7.96 9.37 18.53
CA MET A 59 -7.97 8.11 17.78
C MET A 59 -8.76 8.20 16.48
N GLN A 60 -9.94 8.83 16.48
CA GLN A 60 -10.73 9.04 15.26
C GLN A 60 -10.04 10.00 14.28
N LEU A 61 -9.29 11.00 14.77
CA LEU A 61 -8.48 11.88 13.94
C LEU A 61 -7.25 11.17 13.36
N MET A 62 -6.62 10.26 14.11
CA MET A 62 -5.56 9.39 13.58
C MET A 62 -6.10 8.43 12.50
N GLN A 63 -7.30 7.88 12.70
CA GLN A 63 -7.99 7.07 11.68
C GLN A 63 -8.40 7.90 10.45
N ALA A 64 -8.82 9.16 10.63
CA ALA A 64 -9.22 10.06 9.55
C ALA A 64 -8.03 10.54 8.68
N LYS A 65 -6.84 10.69 9.27
CA LYS A 65 -5.58 10.95 8.51
C LYS A 65 -5.17 9.78 7.61
N GLY A 66 -5.77 8.60 7.75
CA GLY A 66 -5.49 7.40 6.97
C GLY A 66 -6.31 7.23 5.68
N ARG A 67 -7.17 8.18 5.30
CA ARG A 67 -7.96 8.12 4.04
C ARG A 67 -7.35 9.00 2.94
N LEU A 68 -6.03 8.91 2.75
CA LEU A 68 -5.44 9.43 1.53
C LEU A 68 -5.95 8.62 0.32
N ALA A 69 -6.05 9.25 -0.84
CA ALA A 69 -6.43 8.54 -2.05
C ALA A 69 -5.42 7.41 -2.31
N LYS A 70 -5.92 6.23 -2.70
CA LYS A 70 -5.09 5.05 -2.98
C LYS A 70 -3.91 5.43 -3.90
N GLY A 71 -2.69 5.04 -3.53
CA GLY A 71 -1.47 5.43 -4.25
C GLY A 71 -0.86 6.78 -3.84
N THR A 72 -1.40 7.46 -2.83
CA THR A 72 -0.82 8.71 -2.30
C THR A 72 -0.05 8.43 -1.01
N MET A 73 1.24 8.77 -1.01
CA MET A 73 2.09 8.63 0.17
C MET A 73 1.65 9.57 1.29
N ASN A 74 1.65 9.06 2.51
CA ASN A 74 1.57 9.86 3.72
C ASN A 74 2.91 10.59 3.98
N ALA A 75 2.91 11.54 4.92
CA ALA A 75 4.11 12.34 5.22
C ALA A 75 5.32 11.52 5.71
N THR A 76 5.10 10.35 6.32
CA THR A 76 6.18 9.45 6.75
C THR A 76 6.72 8.66 5.55
N GLU A 77 5.83 8.13 4.71
CA GLU A 77 6.17 7.43 3.48
C GLU A 77 6.91 8.34 2.50
N THR A 78 6.50 9.59 2.34
CA THR A 78 7.23 10.56 1.50
C THR A 78 8.67 10.77 1.99
N LYS A 79 8.88 10.85 3.31
CA LYS A 79 10.23 10.97 3.88
C LYS A 79 11.03 9.69 3.67
N TYR A 80 10.37 8.53 3.75
CA TYR A 80 11.03 7.26 3.51
C TYR A 80 11.42 7.08 2.03
N ALA A 81 10.55 7.48 1.11
CA ALA A 81 10.85 7.53 -0.32
C ALA A 81 12.08 8.40 -0.61
N ALA A 82 12.16 9.60 0.00
CA ALA A 82 13.33 10.46 -0.12
C ALA A 82 14.61 9.80 0.43
N HIS A 83 14.50 9.04 1.52
CA HIS A 83 15.62 8.26 2.05
C HIS A 83 16.06 7.14 1.10
N LEU A 84 15.10 6.39 0.51
CA LEU A 84 15.40 5.38 -0.50
C LEU A 84 16.04 5.98 -1.75
N ASP A 85 15.65 7.18 -2.17
CA ASP A 85 16.31 7.89 -3.26
C ASP A 85 17.75 8.28 -2.93
N GLN A 86 18.03 8.69 -1.68
CA GLN A 86 19.40 8.94 -1.24
C GLN A 86 20.25 7.66 -1.29
N LEU A 87 19.72 6.54 -0.79
CA LEU A 87 20.39 5.24 -0.89
C LEU A 87 20.58 4.79 -2.35
N ARG A 88 19.63 5.15 -3.22
CA ARG A 88 19.73 4.86 -4.66
C ARG A 88 20.84 5.65 -5.32
N LEU A 89 21.01 6.91 -4.95
CA LEU A 89 22.10 7.76 -5.42
C LEU A 89 23.46 7.31 -4.86
N ALA A 90 23.49 6.78 -3.63
CA ALA A 90 24.70 6.21 -3.02
C ALA A 90 25.11 4.86 -3.63
N GLY A 91 24.18 4.17 -4.31
CA GLY A 91 24.41 2.87 -4.95
C GLY A 91 24.03 1.67 -4.08
N ASP A 92 23.57 1.88 -2.85
CA ASP A 92 23.11 0.82 -1.95
C ASP A 92 21.77 0.20 -2.40
N VAL A 93 20.91 1.02 -3.01
CA VAL A 93 19.63 0.62 -3.60
C VAL A 93 19.72 0.75 -5.11
N LEU A 94 19.39 -0.30 -5.86
CA LEU A 94 19.36 -0.23 -7.32
C LEU A 94 18.03 0.34 -7.82
N TRP A 95 16.94 -0.03 -7.15
CA TRP A 95 15.59 0.32 -7.57
C TRP A 95 14.61 0.23 -6.40
N TRP A 96 13.58 1.07 -6.41
CA TRP A 96 12.48 0.97 -5.47
C TRP A 96 11.16 1.42 -6.09
N LYS A 97 10.03 0.94 -5.54
CA LYS A 97 8.69 1.37 -5.97
C LYS A 97 7.68 1.30 -4.82
N PHE A 98 6.78 2.27 -4.78
CA PHE A 98 5.69 2.37 -3.78
C PHE A 98 4.44 1.62 -4.23
N GLU A 99 3.81 0.87 -3.31
CA GLU A 99 2.59 0.07 -3.50
C GLU A 99 2.59 -0.79 -4.78
N ALA A 100 3.76 -1.27 -5.21
CA ALA A 100 3.93 -1.96 -6.49
C ALA A 100 3.57 -3.44 -6.46
N ILE A 101 3.73 -4.08 -5.29
CA ILE A 101 3.52 -5.51 -5.11
C ILE A 101 2.40 -5.73 -4.10
N LYS A 102 1.46 -6.58 -4.52
CA LYS A 102 0.43 -7.16 -3.65
C LYS A 102 0.63 -8.66 -3.62
N LEU A 103 0.80 -9.19 -2.42
CA LEU A 103 0.97 -10.61 -2.17
C LEU A 103 -0.37 -11.22 -1.76
N GLN A 104 -0.71 -12.36 -2.33
CA GLN A 104 -1.87 -13.14 -1.93
C GLN A 104 -1.44 -14.16 -0.89
N LEU A 105 -1.98 -14.05 0.32
CA LEU A 105 -1.69 -14.96 1.45
C LEU A 105 -2.77 -16.04 1.59
N ALA A 106 -4.01 -15.71 1.23
CA ALA A 106 -5.14 -16.63 1.20
C ALA A 106 -6.16 -16.12 0.15
N PRO A 107 -7.20 -16.89 -0.21
CA PRO A 107 -8.19 -16.50 -1.22
C PRO A 107 -8.72 -15.07 -1.06
N ASP A 108 -9.08 -14.67 0.17
CA ASP A 108 -9.59 -13.33 0.50
C ASP A 108 -8.62 -12.48 1.33
N THR A 109 -7.37 -12.91 1.45
CA THR A 109 -6.36 -12.21 2.26
C THR A 109 -5.19 -11.80 1.39
N THR A 110 -4.99 -10.49 1.28
CA THR A 110 -3.85 -9.92 0.56
C THR A 110 -3.07 -8.98 1.47
N LEU A 111 -1.76 -8.91 1.22
CA LEU A 111 -0.84 -7.95 1.81
C LEU A 111 -0.35 -7.04 0.70
N THR A 112 -0.60 -5.73 0.83
CA THR A 112 0.03 -4.73 -0.04
C THR A 112 1.23 -4.18 0.72
N VAL A 113 2.41 -4.25 0.11
CA VAL A 113 3.64 -3.76 0.71
C VAL A 113 3.79 -2.28 0.36
N ASP A 114 4.20 -1.46 1.33
CA ASP A 114 4.36 -0.01 1.11
C ASP A 114 5.49 0.26 0.10
N PHE A 115 6.67 -0.34 0.29
CA PHE A 115 7.81 -0.19 -0.62
C PHE A 115 8.45 -1.53 -0.97
N VAL A 116 8.73 -1.70 -2.26
CA VAL A 116 9.59 -2.77 -2.77
C VAL A 116 10.95 -2.15 -3.06
N VAL A 117 12.02 -2.76 -2.56
CA VAL A 117 13.39 -2.25 -2.66
C VAL A 117 14.31 -3.35 -3.18
N LEU A 118 15.02 -3.09 -4.28
CA LEU A 118 16.08 -3.95 -4.79
C LEU A 118 17.42 -3.38 -4.33
N LEU A 119 18.12 -4.13 -3.48
CA LEU A 119 19.45 -3.77 -2.98
C LEU A 119 20.55 -4.03 -4.03
N ALA A 120 21.72 -3.45 -3.79
CA ALA A 120 22.91 -3.62 -4.63
C ALA A 120 23.39 -5.07 -4.76
N ASP A 121 23.16 -5.88 -3.72
CA ASP A 121 23.49 -7.31 -3.69
C ASP A 121 22.47 -8.19 -4.46
N GLY A 122 21.40 -7.60 -5.00
CA GLY A 122 20.33 -8.29 -5.70
C GLY A 122 19.20 -8.77 -4.80
N THR A 123 19.27 -8.54 -3.49
CA THR A 123 18.20 -8.90 -2.55
C THR A 123 16.98 -8.01 -2.75
N LEU A 124 15.80 -8.63 -2.87
CA LEU A 124 14.53 -7.92 -2.93
C LEU A 124 13.91 -7.84 -1.53
N GLU A 125 13.74 -6.62 -1.06
CA GLU A 125 13.19 -6.32 0.25
C GLU A 125 11.79 -5.70 0.16
N MET A 126 10.93 -6.12 1.08
CA MET A 126 9.55 -5.66 1.23
C MET A 126 9.47 -4.83 2.50
N HIS A 127 9.40 -3.51 2.36
CA HIS A 127 9.40 -2.57 3.46
C HIS A 127 7.98 -2.09 3.76
N ASP A 128 7.55 -2.29 5.00
CA ASP A 128 6.28 -1.80 5.54
C ASP A 128 6.55 -0.63 6.49
N VAL A 129 6.12 0.58 6.14
CA VAL A 129 6.43 1.80 6.88
C VAL A 129 5.31 2.08 7.87
N LYS A 130 5.67 2.26 9.15
CA LYS A 130 4.70 2.53 10.22
C LYS A 130 5.10 3.78 10.99
N GLY A 131 4.12 4.65 11.25
CA GLY A 131 4.36 5.92 11.94
C GLY A 131 4.87 5.76 13.38
N ALA A 132 4.52 4.67 14.06
CA ALA A 132 5.04 4.32 15.38
C ALA A 132 4.86 2.83 15.68
N LYS A 133 5.76 2.25 16.48
CA LYS A 133 5.69 0.84 16.93
C LYS A 133 4.39 0.53 17.70
N ALA A 134 3.87 1.50 18.45
CA ALA A 134 2.59 1.39 19.17
C ALA A 134 1.35 1.30 18.26
N ILE A 135 1.45 1.74 17.00
CA ILE A 135 0.36 1.73 16.02
C ILE A 135 0.44 0.47 15.15
N TYR A 136 1.43 -0.41 15.38
CA TYR A 136 1.59 -1.62 14.60
C TYR A 136 0.55 -2.67 15.01
N ALA A 137 -0.57 -2.68 14.30
CA ALA A 137 -1.71 -3.56 14.54
C ALA A 137 -1.31 -5.04 14.42
N ASP A 138 -1.84 -5.88 15.30
CA ASP A 138 -1.48 -7.30 15.38
C ASP A 138 -1.78 -8.07 14.09
N ASP A 139 -2.87 -7.73 13.39
CA ASP A 139 -3.21 -8.31 12.08
C ASP A 139 -2.12 -8.03 11.02
N ALA A 140 -1.56 -6.82 10.99
CA ALA A 140 -0.47 -6.48 10.08
C ALA A 140 0.81 -7.26 10.39
N LYS A 141 1.10 -7.51 11.68
CA LYS A 141 2.25 -8.33 12.10
C LYS A 141 2.12 -9.76 11.62
N VAL A 142 0.94 -10.35 11.81
CA VAL A 142 0.67 -11.74 11.40
C VAL A 142 0.79 -11.87 9.88
N LYS A 143 0.18 -10.96 9.11
CA LYS A 143 0.27 -10.96 7.65
C LYS A 143 1.71 -10.85 7.16
N MET A 144 2.51 -9.95 7.73
CA MET A 144 3.94 -9.82 7.38
C MET A 144 4.73 -11.07 7.73
N LYS A 145 4.45 -11.71 8.87
CA LYS A 145 5.14 -12.95 9.29
C LYS A 145 4.77 -14.14 8.41
N VAL A 146 3.50 -14.26 8.03
CA VAL A 146 3.03 -15.29 7.08
C VAL A 146 3.69 -15.06 5.73
N ALA A 147 3.67 -13.83 5.21
CA ALA A 147 4.31 -13.48 3.95
C ALA A 147 5.82 -13.79 3.95
N ALA A 148 6.52 -13.50 5.06
CA ALA A 148 7.93 -13.82 5.23
C ALA A 148 8.24 -15.32 5.27
N SER A 149 7.24 -16.16 5.51
CA SER A 149 7.39 -17.62 5.50
C SER A 149 7.03 -18.23 4.14
N GLU A 150 6.17 -17.57 3.36
CA GLU A 150 5.66 -18.08 2.08
C GLU A 150 6.44 -17.58 0.86
N PHE A 151 6.98 -16.36 0.93
CA PHE A 151 7.63 -15.71 -0.21
C PHE A 151 9.15 -15.61 -0.02
N PRO A 152 9.93 -15.76 -1.11
CA PRO A 152 11.40 -15.66 -1.07
C PRO A 152 11.87 -14.19 -1.06
N PHE A 153 11.28 -13.36 -0.20
CA PHE A 153 11.62 -11.94 -0.06
C PHE A 153 12.00 -11.62 1.38
N VAL A 154 12.84 -10.60 1.56
CA VAL A 154 13.18 -10.12 2.90
C VAL A 154 12.14 -9.09 3.34
N PHE A 155 11.35 -9.41 4.35
CA PHE A 155 10.37 -8.48 4.89
C PHE A 155 10.98 -7.64 6.01
N ARG A 156 10.73 -6.34 5.96
CA ARG A 156 11.19 -5.37 6.97
C ARG A 156 10.08 -4.43 7.38
N VAL A 157 10.04 -4.09 8.66
CA VAL A 157 9.19 -3.02 9.18
C VAL A 157 10.06 -1.83 9.50
N VAL A 158 9.61 -0.67 9.05
CA VAL A 158 10.36 0.57 9.12
C VAL A 158 9.62 1.54 10.03
N PHE A 159 10.33 2.06 11.03
CA PHE A 159 9.82 3.07 11.95
C PHE A 159 10.69 4.33 11.90
N PRO A 160 10.10 5.53 11.86
CA PRO A 160 10.86 6.77 11.99
C PRO A 160 11.42 6.88 13.41
N VAL A 161 12.70 7.18 13.54
CA VAL A 161 13.33 7.49 14.82
C VAL A 161 13.12 8.98 15.11
N LYS A 162 12.79 9.32 16.36
CA LYS A 162 12.57 10.73 16.74
C LYS A 162 13.88 11.50 16.60
N LYS A 163 13.79 12.79 16.27
CA LYS A 163 14.96 13.67 16.16
C LYS A 163 15.79 13.73 17.45
N ALA A 164 15.15 13.63 18.61
CA ALA A 164 15.83 13.62 19.91
C ALA A 164 16.72 12.37 20.11
N ASP A 165 16.39 11.26 19.44
CA ASP A 165 17.07 9.96 19.57
C ASP A 165 18.07 9.71 18.42
N GLY A 166 18.52 10.78 17.73
CA GLY A 166 19.47 10.70 16.60
C GLY A 166 18.83 10.70 15.21
N GLY A 167 17.50 10.60 15.11
CA GLY A 167 16.78 10.60 13.83
C GLY A 167 17.07 9.37 12.96
N GLY A 168 16.63 9.41 11.70
CA GLY A 168 16.77 8.29 10.77
C GLY A 168 15.64 7.27 10.86
N TRP A 169 15.96 6.02 10.55
CA TRP A 169 15.01 4.93 10.39
C TRP A 169 15.47 3.69 11.16
N ASN A 170 14.57 3.16 11.99
CA ASN A 170 14.75 1.85 12.59
C ASN A 170 14.10 0.81 11.66
N ILE A 171 14.92 -0.09 11.13
CA ILE A 171 14.50 -1.10 10.16
C ILE A 171 14.66 -2.47 10.81
N GLU A 172 13.54 -3.11 11.16
CA GLU A 172 13.50 -4.41 11.82
C GLU A 172 13.13 -5.50 10.79
N ARG A 173 13.89 -6.61 10.75
CA ARG A 173 13.56 -7.76 9.90
C ARG A 173 12.37 -8.52 10.49
N VAL A 174 11.44 -8.94 9.64
CA VAL A 174 10.32 -9.82 10.00
C VAL A 174 10.66 -11.27 9.66
N GLY A 175 10.35 -12.18 10.57
CA GLY A 175 10.59 -13.61 10.40
C GLY A 175 11.74 -14.12 11.25
N ARG A 176 12.14 -15.38 11.05
CA ARG A 176 13.26 -15.98 11.78
C ARG A 176 14.57 -15.49 11.17
N ALA A 177 15.52 -15.12 12.00
CA ALA A 177 16.92 -15.09 11.59
C ALA A 177 17.31 -16.55 11.34
N GLU A 178 17.51 -16.91 10.08
CA GLU A 178 18.27 -18.11 9.74
C GLU A 178 19.75 -17.88 10.03
#